data_AF-A0A418RAZ8-F1
#
_entry.id   AF-A0A418RAZ8-F1
#
_cell.length_a   1.000
_cell.length_b   1.000
_cell.length_c   1.000
_cell.angle_alpha   90.00
_cell.angle_beta   90.00
_cell.angle_gamma   90.00
#
_symmetry.space_group_name_H-M   'P 1'
#
loop_
_entity.id
_entity.type
_entity.pdbx_description
1 polymer ?
#
loop_
_entity_poly.entity_id
_entity_poly.type
_entity_poly.pdbx_seq_one_letter_code
_entity_poly.pdbx_strand_id
1 'polypeptide(L)' 'MNRTRFKRRTGIYPETFAEMEAVLVERQRGKKKSGRPPALSLGEQLLLTLEFWREYRTFAHLGDDWGIHETTV' A
#
# COMPACT_ATOMS: atom_id res chain seq x y z
N MET A 1 8.24 12.92 -3.55
CA MET A 1 8.89 12.71 -2.24
C MET A 1 10.38 12.42 -2.47
N ASN A 2 11.31 12.96 -1.68
CA ASN A 2 12.73 12.61 -1.82
C ASN A 2 13.05 11.26 -1.12
N ARG A 3 14.16 10.61 -1.49
CA ARG A 3 14.52 9.25 -1.03
C ARG A 3 14.52 9.09 0.49
N THR A 4 15.08 10.06 1.22
CA THR A 4 15.15 10.03 2.68
C THR A 4 13.78 10.19 3.34
N ARG A 5 12.94 11.11 2.84
CA ARG A 5 11.56 11.29 3.34
C ARG A 5 10.72 10.05 3.06
N PHE A 6 10.93 9.40 1.90
CA PHE A 6 10.25 8.14 1.56
C PHE A 6 10.57 7.06 2.59
N LYS A 7 11.85 6.77 2.80
CA LYS A 7 12.27 5.79 3.81
C LYS A 7 11.80 6.12 5.21
N ARG A 8 11.77 7.40 5.59
CA ARG A 8 11.26 7.81 6.90
C ARG A 8 9.79 7.42 7.10
N ARG A 9 8.96 7.61 6.06
CA ARG A 9 7.52 7.32 6.07
C ARG A 9 7.20 5.83 5.92
N THR A 10 7.87 5.13 5.00
CA THR A 10 7.51 3.75 4.64
C THR A 10 8.43 2.68 5.24
N GLY A 11 9.58 3.08 5.79
CA GLY A 11 10.60 2.18 6.34
C GLY A 11 11.55 1.57 5.31
N ILE A 12 11.24 1.66 4.02
CA ILE A 12 12.05 1.07 2.93
C ILE A 12 12.49 2.13 1.92
N TYR A 13 13.46 1.82 1.07
CA TYR A 13 13.85 2.74 0.01
C TYR A 13 12.88 2.64 -1.20
N PRO A 14 12.76 3.72 -2.01
CA PRO A 14 11.92 3.71 -3.22
C PRO A 14 12.24 2.56 -4.18
N GLU A 15 13.50 2.16 -4.28
CA GLU A 15 13.94 1.07 -5.14
C GLU A 15 13.35 -0.28 -4.68
N THR A 16 13.38 -0.54 -3.36
CA THR A 16 12.75 -1.73 -2.77
C THR A 16 11.23 -1.70 -2.95
N PHE A 17 10.60 -0.53 -2.79
CA PHE A 17 9.16 -0.39 -3.02
C PHE A 17 8.78 -0.75 -4.46
N ALA A 18 9.55 -0.27 -5.45
CA ALA A 18 9.32 -0.59 -6.86
C ALA A 18 9.46 -2.09 -7.15
N GLU A 19 10.44 -2.77 -6.55
CA GLU A 19 10.58 -4.22 -6.65
C GLU A 19 9.38 -4.97 -6.03
N MET A 20 8.92 -4.54 -4.85
CA MET A 20 7.74 -5.12 -4.20
C MET A 20 6.48 -4.92 -5.05
N GLU A 21 6.28 -3.72 -5.59
CA GLU A 21 5.15 -3.41 -6.46
C GLU A 21 5.18 -4.26 -7.74
N ALA A 22 6.34 -4.45 -8.36
CA ALA A 22 6.50 -5.32 -9.53
C ALA A 22 6.06 -6.76 -9.25
N VAL A 23 6.46 -7.32 -8.10
CA VAL A 23 6.02 -8.67 -7.67
C VAL A 23 4.50 -8.74 -7.49
N LEU A 24 3.88 -7.69 -6.91
CA LEU A 24 2.42 -7.62 -6.76
C LEU A 24 1.70 -7.52 -8.10
N VAL A 25 2.23 -6.74 -9.04
CA VAL A 25 1.68 -6.62 -10.40
C VAL A 25 1.71 -7.95 -11.13
N GLU A 26 2.85 -8.66 -11.10
CA GLU A 26 2.96 -9.99 -11.72
C GLU A 26 1.98 -10.99 -11.10
N ARG A 27 1.85 -11.00 -9.76
CA ARG A 27 0.86 -11.82 -9.08
C ARG A 27 -0.57 -11.48 -9.50
N GLN A 28 -0.89 -10.20 -9.64
CA GLN A 28 -2.22 -9.75 -10.03
C GLN A 28 -2.55 -10.17 -11.46
N ARG A 29 -1.59 -10.11 -12.39
CA ARG A 29 -1.73 -10.58 -13.78
C ARG A 29 -1.99 -12.09 -13.85
N GLY A 30 -1.40 -12.87 -12.95
CA GLY A 30 -1.59 -14.31 -12.87
C GLY A 30 -2.93 -14.77 -12.26
N LYS A 31 -3.81 -13.86 -11.83
CA LYS A 31 -5.09 -14.24 -11.21
C LYS A 31 -6.05 -14.81 -12.25
N LYS A 32 -6.45 -16.08 -12.07
CA LYS A 32 -7.47 -16.76 -12.91
C LYS A 32 -8.91 -16.30 -12.65
N LYS A 33 -9.19 -15.75 -11.47
CA LYS A 33 -10.49 -15.17 -11.10
C LYS A 33 -10.26 -13.82 -10.43
N SER A 34 -10.91 -12.78 -10.93
CA SER A 34 -10.95 -11.46 -10.31
C SER A 34 -12.22 -11.31 -9.47
N GLY A 35 -12.09 -10.80 -8.25
CA GLY A 35 -13.23 -10.40 -7.42
C GLY A 35 -13.68 -8.97 -7.73
N ARG A 36 -14.37 -8.35 -6.77
CA ARG A 36 -14.68 -6.91 -6.80
C ARG A 36 -13.39 -6.10 -6.98
N PRO A 37 -13.36 -5.08 -7.86
CA PRO A 37 -12.22 -4.18 -7.98
C PRO A 37 -11.90 -3.53 -6.63
N PRO A 38 -10.61 -3.47 -6.24
CA PRO A 38 -10.22 -2.81 -5.00
C PRO A 38 -10.41 -1.28 -5.10
N ALA A 39 -10.65 -0.63 -3.96
CA ALA A 39 -10.77 0.83 -3.89
C ALA A 39 -9.44 1.55 -4.14
N LEU A 40 -8.32 0.88 -3.84
CA LEU A 40 -6.96 1.36 -4.00
C LEU A 40 -6.22 0.57 -5.08
N SER A 41 -5.31 1.21 -5.81
CA SER A 41 -4.35 0.54 -6.69
C SER A 41 -3.39 -0.35 -5.90
N LEU A 42 -2.62 -1.22 -6.58
CA LEU A 42 -1.66 -2.10 -5.90
C LEU A 42 -0.57 -1.33 -5.16
N GLY A 43 -0.03 -0.25 -5.77
CA GLY A 43 0.94 0.61 -5.14
C GLY A 43 0.38 1.34 -3.92
N GLU A 44 -0.87 1.81 -3.99
CA GLU A 44 -1.57 2.43 -2.86
C GLU A 44 -1.82 1.43 -1.72
N GLN A 45 -2.27 0.21 -2.03
CA GLN A 45 -2.42 -0.86 -1.02
C GLN A 45 -1.08 -1.17 -0.35
N LEU A 46 0.01 -1.26 -1.12
CA LEU A 46 1.34 -1.50 -0.58
C LEU A 46 1.80 -0.35 0.32
N LEU A 47 1.57 0.90 -0.11
CA LEU A 47 1.95 2.08 0.64
C LEU A 47 1.15 2.20 1.95
N LEU A 48 -0.17 1.98 1.92
CA LEU A 48 -1.03 1.91 3.10
C LEU A 48 -0.54 0.83 4.08
N THR A 49 -0.19 -0.36 3.58
CA THR A 49 0.33 -1.46 4.41
C THR A 49 1.63 -1.07 5.12
N LEU A 50 2.55 -0.42 4.40
CA LEU A 50 3.82 0.04 4.97
C LEU A 50 3.62 1.16 6.01
N GLU A 51 2.69 2.08 5.78
CA GLU A 51 2.33 3.13 6.73
C GLU A 51 1.72 2.54 8.01
N PHE A 52 0.83 1.56 7.86
CA PHE A 52 0.26 0.83 8.99
C PHE A 52 1.36 0.16 9.83
N TRP A 53 2.27 -0.60 9.22
CA TRP A 53 3.36 -1.25 9.96
C TRP A 53 4.34 -0.27 10.59
N ARG A 54 4.51 0.92 10.00
CA ARG A 54 5.45 1.92 10.49
C ARG A 54 4.93 2.67 11.71
N GLU A 55 3.64 3.02 11.70
CA GLU A 55 3.05 3.96 12.66
C GLU A 55 2.02 3.29 13.58
N TYR A 56 1.59 2.07 13.24
CA TYR A 56 0.60 1.28 13.98
C TYR A 56 -0.69 2.06 14.29
N ARG A 57 -1.09 2.94 13.37
CA ARG A 57 -2.31 3.74 13.48
C ARG A 57 -3.54 2.84 13.34
N THR A 58 -4.62 3.22 14.02
CA THR A 58 -5.91 2.50 13.93
C THR A 58 -6.47 2.56 12.50
N PHE A 59 -7.25 1.55 12.10
CA PHE A 59 -7.89 1.52 10.79
C PHE A 59 -8.84 2.70 10.55
N ALA A 60 -9.52 3.23 11.57
CA ALA A 60 -10.29 4.47 11.47
C ALA A 60 -9.46 5.64 10.91
N HIS A 61 -8.36 6.00 11.60
CA HIS A 61 -7.44 7.04 11.16
C HIS A 61 -6.83 6.80 9.77
N LEU A 62 -6.49 5.54 9.43
CA LEU A 62 -5.98 5.23 8.09
C LEU A 62 -7.08 5.36 7.03
N GLY A 63 -8.31 4.97 7.35
CA GLY A 63 -9.46 5.12 6.47
C GLY A 63 -9.73 6.58 6.13
N ASP A 64 -9.72 7.45 7.15
CA ASP A 64 -9.87 8.90 6.99
C ASP A 64 -8.78 9.49 6.08
N ASP A 65 -7.51 9.14 6.32
CA ASP A 65 -6.36 9.62 5.54
C ASP A 65 -6.41 9.19 4.07
N TRP A 66 -6.88 7.97 3.81
CA TRP A 66 -6.91 7.36 2.48
C TRP A 66 -8.26 7.52 1.77
N GLY A 67 -9.25 8.14 2.41
CA GLY A 67 -10.59 8.33 1.87
C GLY A 67 -11.35 7.02 1.64
N ILE A 68 -11.10 6.00 2.46
CA ILE A 68 -11.77 4.69 2.41
C ILE A 68 -12.38 4.34 3.77
N HIS A 69 -13.39 3.48 3.78
CA HIS A 69 -13.99 3.04 5.04
C HIS A 69 -12.98 2.19 5.84
N GLU A 70 -12.99 2.27 7.17
CA GLU A 70 -12.05 1.54 8.05
C GLU A 70 -12.09 0.01 7.85
N THR A 71 -13.21 -0.54 7.37
CA THR A 71 -13.35 -1.97 7.05
C THR A 71 -12.72 -2.34 5.71
N THR A 72 -12.29 -1.36 4.92
CA THR A 72 -11.57 -1.53 3.65
C THR A 72 -10.05 -1.46 3.84
N VAL A 73 -9.61 -0.76 4.89
CA VAL A 73 -8.22 -0.75 5.38
C VAL A 73 -7.83 -2.16 5.81
#